data_AF-A0A9P4PHE5-F1
#
_entry.id   AF-A0A9P4PHE5-F1
#
_cell.length_a   1.000
_cell.length_b   1.000
_cell.length_c   1.000
_cell.angle_alpha   90.00
_cell.angle_beta   90.00
_cell.angle_gamma   90.00
#
_symmetry.space_group_name_H-M   'P 1'
#
loop_
_entity.id
_entity.type
_entity.pdbx_description
1 polymer ?
#
loop_
_entity_poly.entity_id
_entity_poly.type
_entity_poly.pdbx_seq_one_letter_code
_entity_poly.pdbx_strand_id
1 'polypeptide(L)'
;MDKLAIPPPDRAVFLAVNKLVLDYMYGERYDPSHDYEHIQRVVKYTHELYHLEQAAGRLPPTLDPTTMYLAAMMHDVGETKYLEKGRTQEDVVTEALLSCGATPALAHAVATIAINVSYTREKNAHDHTLLHAVIAAHPELAFVQDADRLDALGPTGQARCFVFGGANEARRASSIHTGVQLHHTRFRFYVGMMKTRAGREMAGGKWAWMRNFAREWARDTDVGAVL
;
A
#
# COMPACT_ATOMS: atom_id res chain seq x y z
N MET A 1 3.05 -14.08 -15.84
CA MET A 1 4.32 -13.67 -15.21
C MET A 1 5.23 -12.91 -16.16
N ASP A 2 5.18 -13.17 -17.47
CA ASP A 2 6.04 -12.45 -18.43
C ASP A 2 5.80 -10.93 -18.46
N LYS A 3 4.62 -10.48 -18.01
CA LYS A 3 4.32 -9.05 -17.86
C LYS A 3 5.07 -8.38 -16.71
N LEU A 4 5.42 -9.09 -15.62
CA LEU A 4 5.99 -8.49 -14.41
C LEU A 4 7.53 -8.33 -14.47
N ALA A 5 8.18 -8.56 -15.61
CA ALA A 5 9.65 -8.50 -15.73
C ALA A 5 10.43 -9.36 -14.71
N ILE A 6 9.78 -10.40 -14.15
CA ILE A 6 10.39 -11.31 -13.17
C ILE A 6 11.24 -12.37 -13.90
N PRO A 7 12.55 -12.50 -13.57
CA PRO A 7 13.43 -13.51 -14.14
C PRO A 7 12.89 -14.93 -13.90
N PRO A 8 13.09 -15.88 -14.84
CA PRO A 8 12.62 -17.26 -14.67
C PRO A 8 12.98 -17.94 -13.34
N PRO A 9 14.20 -17.78 -12.77
CA PRO A 9 14.54 -18.37 -11.47
C PRO A 9 13.65 -17.92 -10.31
N ASP A 10 13.16 -16.67 -10.35
CA ASP A 10 12.40 -16.07 -9.25
C ASP A 10 10.89 -16.32 -9.36
N ARG A 11 10.42 -16.84 -10.49
CA ARG A 11 8.99 -17.11 -10.73
C ARG A 11 8.41 -18.11 -9.73
N ALA A 12 9.19 -19.12 -9.35
CA ALA A 12 8.76 -20.12 -8.37
C ALA A 12 8.53 -19.49 -7.00
N VAL A 13 9.47 -18.65 -6.55
CA VAL A 13 9.36 -17.88 -5.31
C VAL A 13 8.14 -16.97 -5.36
N PHE A 14 7.94 -16.25 -6.48
CA PHE A 14 6.79 -15.37 -6.64
C PHE A 14 5.44 -16.10 -6.57
N LEU A 15 5.32 -17.28 -7.21
CA LEU A 15 4.11 -18.10 -7.14
C LEU A 15 3.84 -18.57 -5.70
N ALA A 16 4.89 -19.03 -5.00
CA ALA A 16 4.78 -19.47 -3.62
C ALA A 16 4.35 -18.33 -2.70
N VAL A 17 4.97 -17.15 -2.85
CA VAL A 17 4.59 -15.93 -2.12
C VAL A 17 3.16 -15.52 -2.43
N ASN A 18 2.73 -15.58 -3.70
CA ASN A 18 1.36 -15.24 -4.07
C ASN A 18 0.33 -16.11 -3.37
N LYS A 19 0.59 -17.43 -3.32
CA LYS A 19 -0.26 -18.37 -2.61
C LYS A 19 -0.25 -18.08 -1.10
N LEU A 20 0.93 -17.85 -0.52
CA LEU A 20 1.06 -17.54 0.90
C LEU A 20 0.26 -16.28 1.27
N VAL A 21 0.40 -15.20 0.49
CA VAL A 21 -0.31 -13.94 0.74
C VAL A 21 -1.82 -14.10 0.56
N LEU A 22 -2.28 -14.86 -0.43
CA LEU A 22 -3.70 -15.21 -0.59
C LEU A 22 -4.25 -15.88 0.68
N ASP A 23 -3.58 -16.95 1.14
CA ASP A 23 -3.98 -17.73 2.31
C ASP A 23 -3.93 -16.86 3.58
N TYR A 24 -2.94 -15.97 3.68
CA TYR A 24 -2.72 -15.10 4.83
C TYR A 24 -3.77 -13.97 4.92
N MET A 25 -4.08 -13.30 3.81
CA MET A 25 -5.00 -12.15 3.76
C MET A 25 -6.48 -12.55 3.84
N TYR A 26 -6.84 -13.78 3.45
CA TYR A 26 -8.18 -14.32 3.66
C TYR A 26 -8.33 -15.11 4.98
N GLY A 27 -7.31 -15.08 5.85
CA GLY A 27 -7.41 -15.61 7.20
C GLY A 27 -8.34 -14.78 8.09
N GLU A 28 -8.80 -15.36 9.20
CA GLU A 28 -9.81 -14.78 10.11
C GLU A 28 -9.42 -13.43 10.74
N ARG A 29 -8.16 -13.02 10.64
CA ARG A 29 -7.62 -11.82 11.30
C ARG A 29 -7.78 -10.54 10.48
N TYR A 30 -7.96 -10.62 9.17
CA TYR A 30 -7.94 -9.45 8.27
C TYR A 30 -9.35 -8.96 7.95
N ASP A 31 -9.55 -7.65 8.03
CA ASP A 31 -10.81 -7.04 7.61
C ASP A 31 -10.84 -6.80 6.08
N PRO A 32 -12.02 -6.73 5.44
CA PRO A 32 -12.12 -6.65 3.98
C PRO A 32 -11.51 -5.38 3.35
N SER A 33 -11.08 -4.40 4.14
CA SER A 33 -10.37 -3.23 3.63
C SER A 33 -8.87 -3.48 3.40
N HIS A 34 -8.31 -4.59 3.89
CA HIS A 34 -6.92 -5.02 3.76
C HIS A 34 -6.79 -6.46 3.23
N ASP A 35 -7.70 -6.85 2.33
CA ASP A 35 -7.78 -8.20 1.79
C ASP A 35 -6.78 -8.46 0.64
N TYR A 36 -6.82 -9.67 0.09
CA TYR A 36 -5.99 -10.03 -1.06
C TYR A 36 -6.27 -9.15 -2.30
N GLU A 37 -7.49 -8.66 -2.49
CA GLU A 37 -7.80 -7.76 -3.60
C GLU A 37 -7.08 -6.43 -3.48
N HIS A 38 -6.93 -5.90 -2.25
CA HIS A 38 -6.06 -4.76 -2.01
C HIS A 38 -4.63 -5.03 -2.47
N ILE A 39 -4.04 -6.17 -2.08
CA ILE A 39 -2.69 -6.54 -2.52
C ILE A 39 -2.59 -6.60 -4.05
N GLN A 40 -3.57 -7.21 -4.72
CA GLN A 40 -3.60 -7.29 -6.19
C GLN A 40 -3.61 -5.89 -6.84
N ARG A 41 -4.38 -4.95 -6.29
CA ARG A 41 -4.43 -3.57 -6.79
C ARG A 41 -3.14 -2.81 -6.52
N VAL A 42 -2.48 -3.03 -5.38
CA VAL A 42 -1.15 -2.47 -5.11
C VAL A 42 -0.13 -3.00 -6.11
N VAL A 43 -0.06 -4.31 -6.34
CA VAL A 43 0.82 -4.91 -7.36
C VAL A 43 0.52 -4.34 -8.76
N LYS A 44 -0.75 -4.16 -9.11
CA LYS A 44 -1.16 -3.50 -10.36
C LYS A 44 -0.65 -2.07 -10.45
N TYR A 45 -0.81 -1.24 -9.41
CA TYR A 45 -0.30 0.13 -9.42
C TYR A 45 1.22 0.16 -9.45
N THR A 46 1.91 -0.71 -8.72
CA THR A 46 3.37 -0.85 -8.79
C THR A 46 3.82 -1.14 -10.22
N HIS A 47 3.11 -2.03 -10.92
CA HIS A 47 3.37 -2.37 -12.32
C HIS A 47 3.14 -1.18 -13.27
N GLU A 48 2.03 -0.46 -13.12
CA GLU A 48 1.73 0.74 -13.92
C GLU A 48 2.78 1.83 -13.71
N LEU A 49 3.15 2.10 -12.45
CA LEU A 49 4.18 3.08 -12.10
C LEU A 49 5.54 2.71 -12.71
N TYR A 50 5.93 1.44 -12.59
CA TYR A 50 7.18 0.93 -13.18
C TYR A 50 7.24 1.22 -14.69
N HIS A 51 6.18 0.90 -15.44
CA HIS A 51 6.17 1.11 -16.89
C HIS A 51 6.11 2.58 -17.29
N LEU A 52 5.37 3.41 -16.57
CA LEU A 52 5.31 4.85 -16.83
C LEU A 52 6.66 5.53 -16.57
N GLU A 53 7.36 5.15 -15.50
CA GLU A 53 8.70 5.68 -15.21
C GLU A 53 9.76 5.11 -16.17
N GLN A 54 9.64 3.84 -16.58
CA GLN A 54 10.49 3.22 -17.60
C GLN A 54 10.38 3.91 -18.95
N ALA A 55 9.16 4.09 -19.46
CA ALA A 55 8.91 4.71 -20.76
C ALA A 55 9.45 6.16 -20.83
N ALA A 56 9.55 6.81 -19.68
CA ALA A 56 10.07 8.16 -19.57
C ALA A 56 11.56 8.25 -19.17
N GLY A 57 12.26 7.11 -19.06
CA GLY A 57 13.69 7.07 -18.73
C GLY A 57 14.02 7.51 -17.30
N ARG A 58 13.11 7.29 -16.35
CA ARG A 58 13.23 7.74 -14.94
C ARG A 58 13.33 6.61 -13.93
N LEU A 59 13.57 5.37 -14.38
CA LEU A 59 13.85 4.27 -13.46
C LEU A 59 15.19 4.49 -12.76
N PRO A 60 15.26 4.31 -11.43
CA PRO A 60 16.53 4.25 -10.72
C PRO A 60 17.38 3.09 -11.27
N PRO A 61 18.70 3.28 -11.44
CA PRO A 61 19.57 2.28 -12.05
C PRO A 61 19.72 1.00 -11.20
N THR A 62 19.49 1.11 -9.90
CA THR A 62 19.59 0.01 -8.93
C THR A 62 18.26 -0.67 -8.63
N LEU A 63 17.16 -0.26 -9.29
CA LEU A 63 15.83 -0.83 -9.04
C LEU A 63 15.74 -2.27 -9.54
N ASP A 64 15.37 -3.18 -8.65
CA ASP A 64 15.11 -4.59 -8.92
C ASP A 64 13.59 -4.88 -8.96
N PRO A 65 13.02 -5.23 -10.13
CA PRO A 65 11.62 -5.59 -10.25
C PRO A 65 11.19 -6.76 -9.35
N THR A 66 12.03 -7.79 -9.17
CA THR A 66 11.68 -8.94 -8.32
C THR A 66 11.44 -8.48 -6.88
N THR A 67 12.40 -7.76 -6.30
CA THR A 67 12.29 -7.17 -4.97
C THR A 67 11.08 -6.25 -4.86
N MET A 68 10.85 -5.39 -5.85
CA MET A 68 9.73 -4.45 -5.87
C MET A 68 8.36 -5.13 -5.82
N TYR A 69 8.12 -6.12 -6.68
CA TYR A 69 6.82 -6.80 -6.72
C TYR A 69 6.61 -7.71 -5.51
N LEU A 70 7.65 -8.38 -5.01
CA LEU A 70 7.55 -9.14 -3.76
C LEU A 70 7.25 -8.22 -2.57
N ALA A 71 7.87 -7.04 -2.50
CA ALA A 71 7.58 -6.05 -1.47
C ALA A 71 6.13 -5.53 -1.57
N ALA A 72 5.62 -5.27 -2.78
CA ALA A 72 4.21 -4.93 -2.98
C ALA A 72 3.26 -6.01 -2.46
N MET A 73 3.61 -7.29 -2.63
CA MET A 73 2.79 -8.40 -2.13
C MET A 73 2.86 -8.58 -0.61
N MET A 74 4.02 -8.31 -0.02
CA MET A 74 4.30 -8.61 1.39
C MET A 74 4.06 -7.42 2.33
N HIS A 75 3.79 -6.20 1.83
CA HIS A 75 3.81 -4.99 2.66
C HIS A 75 2.84 -4.99 3.85
N ASP A 76 1.66 -5.62 3.71
CA ASP A 76 0.66 -5.76 4.77
C ASP A 76 0.77 -7.10 5.53
N VAL A 77 1.69 -8.00 5.12
CA VAL A 77 2.00 -9.23 5.86
C VAL A 77 2.72 -8.86 7.15
N GLY A 78 2.25 -9.39 8.28
CA GLY A 78 2.80 -9.09 9.59
C GLY A 78 2.53 -7.66 10.07
N GLU A 79 1.50 -6.97 9.57
CA GLU A 79 1.12 -5.65 10.10
C GLU A 79 0.93 -5.74 11.63
N THR A 80 1.49 -4.76 12.36
CA THR A 80 1.60 -4.76 13.83
C THR A 80 0.30 -4.96 14.59
N LYS A 81 -0.85 -4.74 13.96
CA LYS A 81 -2.17 -5.01 14.56
C LYS A 81 -2.46 -6.49 14.77
N TYR A 82 -1.73 -7.39 14.09
CA TYR A 82 -1.99 -8.83 14.06
C TYR A 82 -0.80 -9.69 14.52
N LEU A 83 0.29 -9.06 14.96
CA LEU A 83 1.51 -9.73 15.41
C LEU A 83 1.36 -10.37 16.79
N GLU A 84 1.97 -11.55 16.95
CA GLU A 84 2.17 -12.17 18.25
C GLU A 84 3.17 -11.36 19.09
N LYS A 85 2.97 -11.37 20.41
CA LYS A 85 3.79 -10.59 21.34
C LYS A 85 5.26 -10.99 21.24
N GLY A 86 6.13 -10.02 20.92
CA GLY A 86 7.59 -10.22 20.85
C GLY A 86 8.14 -10.50 19.45
N ARG A 87 7.29 -10.62 18.42
CA ARG A 87 7.71 -10.72 17.01
C ARG A 87 7.64 -9.37 16.32
N THR A 88 8.57 -9.12 15.40
CA THR A 88 8.51 -7.93 14.52
C THR A 88 7.90 -8.29 13.17
N GLN A 89 7.39 -7.28 12.45
CA GLN A 89 6.93 -7.46 11.07
C GLN A 89 8.07 -7.95 10.16
N GLU A 90 9.30 -7.48 10.42
CA GLU A 90 10.49 -7.88 9.66
C GLU A 90 10.77 -9.39 9.80
N ASP A 91 10.65 -9.93 11.01
CA ASP A 91 10.82 -11.38 11.26
C ASP A 91 9.79 -12.19 10.46
N VAL A 92 8.51 -11.79 10.52
CA VAL A 92 7.42 -12.49 9.83
C VAL A 92 7.60 -12.48 8.32
N VAL A 93 7.93 -11.32 7.74
CA VAL A 93 8.12 -11.19 6.29
C VAL A 93 9.35 -11.98 5.84
N THR A 94 10.45 -11.91 6.59
CA THR A 94 11.69 -12.63 6.27
C THR A 94 11.48 -14.14 6.31
N GLU A 95 10.89 -14.67 7.38
CA GLU A 95 10.59 -16.11 7.51
C GLU A 95 9.65 -16.61 6.40
N ALA A 96 8.60 -15.85 6.10
CA ALA A 96 7.65 -16.20 5.04
C ALA A 96 8.34 -16.30 3.67
N LEU A 97 9.21 -15.35 3.34
CA LEU A 97 9.96 -15.36 2.07
C LEU A 97 10.96 -16.51 2.00
N LEU A 98 11.69 -16.77 3.08
CA LEU A 98 12.60 -17.91 3.17
C LEU A 98 11.85 -19.23 2.99
N SER A 99 10.67 -19.37 3.58
CA SER A 99 9.82 -20.57 3.42
C SER A 99 9.31 -20.75 1.98
N CYS A 100 9.21 -19.66 1.22
CA CYS A 100 8.86 -19.67 -0.20
C CYS A 100 10.07 -19.90 -1.12
N GLY A 101 11.27 -20.11 -0.56
CA GLY A 101 12.50 -20.36 -1.31
C GLY A 101 13.26 -19.10 -1.75
N ALA A 102 12.95 -17.93 -1.19
CA ALA A 102 13.74 -16.73 -1.41
C ALA A 102 15.14 -16.88 -0.81
N THR A 103 16.13 -16.23 -1.42
CA THR A 103 17.47 -16.13 -0.81
C THR A 103 17.40 -15.21 0.43
N PRO A 104 18.31 -15.36 1.42
CA PRO A 104 18.36 -14.47 2.57
C PRO A 104 18.50 -12.99 2.21
N ALA A 105 19.28 -12.69 1.17
CA ALA A 105 19.46 -11.32 0.68
C ALA A 105 18.15 -10.73 0.14
N LEU A 106 17.42 -11.50 -0.68
CA LEU A 106 16.12 -11.08 -1.22
C LEU A 106 15.08 -10.93 -0.10
N ALA A 107 15.04 -11.89 0.82
CA ALA A 107 14.12 -11.86 1.96
C ALA A 107 14.32 -10.60 2.82
N HIS A 108 15.56 -10.27 3.14
CA HIS A 108 15.89 -9.08 3.95
C HIS A 108 15.60 -7.76 3.20
N ALA A 109 15.89 -7.68 1.90
CA ALA A 109 15.58 -6.49 1.10
C ALA A 109 14.06 -6.25 1.04
N VAL A 110 13.27 -7.29 0.76
CA VAL A 110 11.82 -7.21 0.73
C VAL A 110 11.24 -6.87 2.10
N ALA A 111 11.74 -7.46 3.18
CA ALA A 111 11.30 -7.16 4.54
C ALA A 111 11.58 -5.69 4.91
N THR A 112 12.77 -5.18 4.59
CA THR A 112 13.15 -3.78 4.79
C THR A 112 12.19 -2.83 4.07
N ILE A 113 11.80 -3.14 2.83
CA ILE A 113 10.83 -2.33 2.10
C ILE A 113 9.45 -2.43 2.75
N ALA A 114 8.94 -3.64 2.97
CA ALA A 114 7.60 -3.91 3.51
C ALA A 114 7.33 -3.14 4.81
N ILE A 115 8.26 -3.17 5.76
CA ILE A 115 8.09 -2.47 7.05
C ILE A 115 8.08 -0.94 6.93
N ASN A 116 8.54 -0.38 5.81
CA ASN A 116 8.61 1.06 5.56
C ASN A 116 7.49 1.59 4.64
N VAL A 117 6.55 0.74 4.19
CA VAL A 117 5.47 1.17 3.28
C VAL A 117 4.42 2.05 3.99
N SER A 118 4.07 1.71 5.24
CA SER A 118 2.93 2.31 5.95
C SER A 118 3.02 3.83 6.11
N TYR A 119 1.94 4.53 5.73
CA TYR A 119 1.78 5.99 5.96
C TYR A 119 2.00 6.39 7.42
N THR A 120 1.50 5.60 8.38
CA THR A 120 1.61 5.95 9.80
C THR A 120 3.07 5.96 10.24
N ARG A 121 3.88 5.02 9.75
CA ARG A 121 5.31 4.96 10.04
C ARG A 121 6.04 6.14 9.41
N GLU A 122 5.78 6.44 8.14
CA GLU A 122 6.41 7.58 7.47
C GLU A 122 6.05 8.92 8.14
N LYS A 123 4.78 9.13 8.50
CA LYS A 123 4.34 10.37 9.14
C LYS A 123 4.93 10.55 10.54
N ASN A 124 5.09 9.46 11.29
CA ASN A 124 5.61 9.48 12.65
C ASN A 124 7.14 9.27 12.71
N ALA A 125 7.80 9.18 11.56
CA ALA A 125 9.25 9.09 11.50
C ALA A 125 9.84 10.37 12.10
N HIS A 126 10.58 10.21 13.19
CA HIS A 126 11.24 11.33 13.86
C HIS A 126 12.41 11.86 13.02
N ASP A 127 12.93 11.03 12.11
CA ASP A 127 14.02 11.36 11.22
C ASP A 127 13.69 11.00 9.77
N HIS A 128 13.34 12.01 8.98
CA HIS A 128 13.11 11.86 7.55
C HIS A 128 14.40 11.54 6.77
N THR A 129 15.58 11.79 7.35
CA THR A 129 16.88 11.45 6.75
C THR A 129 17.04 9.94 6.62
N LEU A 130 16.61 9.19 7.63
CA LEU A 130 16.65 7.73 7.61
C LEU A 130 15.76 7.17 6.49
N LEU A 131 14.54 7.70 6.32
CA LEU A 131 13.66 7.25 5.24
C LEU A 131 14.27 7.55 3.85
N HIS A 132 14.88 8.72 3.67
CA HIS A 132 15.58 9.04 2.43
C HIS A 132 16.77 8.10 2.17
N ALA A 133 17.51 7.72 3.22
CA ALA A 133 18.59 6.75 3.11
C ALA A 133 18.07 5.35 2.72
N VAL A 134 16.94 4.92 3.30
CA VAL A 134 16.30 3.65 2.91
C VAL A 134 15.83 3.68 1.47
N ILE A 135 15.18 4.76 1.01
CA ILE A 135 14.76 4.91 -0.40
C ILE A 135 15.97 4.94 -1.34
N ALA A 136 17.09 5.55 -0.93
CA ALA A 136 18.31 5.56 -1.74
C ALA A 136 18.93 4.16 -1.87
N ALA A 137 18.89 3.35 -0.80
CA ALA A 137 19.36 1.97 -0.80
C ALA A 137 18.38 0.99 -1.48
N HIS A 138 17.08 1.26 -1.38
CA HIS A 138 15.97 0.45 -1.86
C HIS A 138 14.95 1.33 -2.63
N PRO A 139 15.26 1.72 -3.88
CA PRO A 139 14.39 2.58 -4.68
C PRO A 139 13.00 1.99 -4.93
N GLU A 140 12.83 0.67 -4.79
CA GLU A 140 11.56 -0.05 -4.87
C GLU A 140 10.55 0.49 -3.85
N LEU A 141 11.01 0.94 -2.67
CA LEU A 141 10.15 1.48 -1.63
C LEU A 141 9.33 2.68 -2.13
N ALA A 142 9.92 3.53 -2.98
CA ALA A 142 9.20 4.66 -3.57
C ALA A 142 7.99 4.21 -4.40
N PHE A 143 8.14 3.15 -5.19
CA PHE A 143 7.09 2.62 -6.05
C PHE A 143 6.00 1.92 -5.24
N VAL A 144 6.38 1.12 -4.24
CA VAL A 144 5.42 0.39 -3.40
C VAL A 144 4.62 1.36 -2.52
N GLN A 145 5.27 2.36 -1.93
CA GLN A 145 4.56 3.40 -1.16
C GLN A 145 3.57 4.20 -2.01
N ASP A 146 3.97 4.58 -3.23
CA ASP A 146 3.06 5.31 -4.13
C ASP A 146 1.88 4.42 -4.54
N ALA A 147 2.13 3.14 -4.84
CA ALA A 147 1.09 2.19 -5.20
C ALA A 147 0.06 1.95 -4.10
N ASP A 148 0.50 1.75 -2.84
CA ASP A 148 -0.39 1.62 -1.68
C ASP A 148 -1.27 2.87 -1.52
N ARG A 149 -0.65 4.06 -1.61
CA ARG A 149 -1.37 5.34 -1.54
C ARG A 149 -2.35 5.53 -2.68
N LEU A 150 -2.04 5.07 -3.89
CA LEU A 150 -2.95 5.15 -5.03
C LEU A 150 -4.21 4.30 -4.83
N ASP A 151 -4.10 3.15 -4.16
CA ASP A 151 -5.25 2.29 -3.85
C ASP A 151 -6.14 2.88 -2.74
N ALA A 152 -5.57 3.70 -1.86
CA ALA A 152 -6.30 4.46 -0.85
C ALA A 152 -6.96 5.75 -1.39
N LEU A 153 -6.74 6.10 -2.67
CA LEU A 153 -7.30 7.29 -3.31
C LEU A 153 -8.35 6.94 -4.38
N GLY A 154 -9.24 7.90 -4.66
CA GLY A 154 -10.28 7.78 -5.68
C GLY A 154 -11.47 6.91 -5.24
N PRO A 155 -12.26 6.39 -6.20
CA PRO A 155 -13.47 5.61 -5.91
C PRO A 155 -13.20 4.38 -5.03
N THR A 156 -12.16 3.61 -5.36
CA THR A 156 -11.77 2.42 -4.60
C THR A 156 -11.35 2.77 -3.18
N GLY A 157 -10.53 3.80 -3.00
CA GLY A 157 -10.12 4.27 -1.68
C GLY A 157 -11.30 4.72 -0.81
N GLN A 158 -12.26 5.43 -1.40
CA GLN A 158 -13.48 5.84 -0.71
C GLN A 158 -14.33 4.63 -0.28
N ALA A 159 -14.49 3.63 -1.15
CA ALA A 159 -15.21 2.39 -0.81
C ALA A 159 -14.54 1.65 0.37
N ARG A 160 -13.20 1.52 0.34
CA ARG A 160 -12.43 0.94 1.44
C ARG A 160 -12.63 1.68 2.76
N CYS A 161 -12.72 3.01 2.73
CA CYS A 161 -12.98 3.81 3.93
C CYS A 161 -14.34 3.50 4.56
N PHE A 162 -15.38 3.29 3.74
CA PHE A 162 -16.70 2.90 4.25
C PHE A 162 -16.69 1.50 4.85
N VAL A 163 -16.00 0.54 4.22
CA VAL A 163 -15.83 -0.82 4.74
C VAL A 163 -15.07 -0.80 6.08
N PHE A 164 -13.93 -0.10 6.16
CA PHE A 164 -13.13 0.01 7.38
C PHE A 164 -13.87 0.70 8.53
N GLY A 165 -14.69 1.70 8.22
CA GLY A 165 -15.56 2.38 9.19
C GLY A 165 -16.67 1.45 9.69
N GLY A 166 -17.36 0.77 8.77
CA GLY A 166 -18.52 -0.07 9.07
C GLY A 166 -18.20 -1.41 9.76
N ALA A 167 -17.01 -1.98 9.49
CA ALA A 167 -16.59 -3.26 10.06
C ALA A 167 -16.28 -3.20 11.56
N ASN A 168 -16.07 -2.00 12.13
CA ASN A 168 -15.75 -1.83 13.55
C ASN A 168 -16.98 -1.37 14.34
N GLU A 169 -17.49 -2.21 15.25
CA GLU A 169 -18.68 -1.92 16.04
C GLU A 169 -18.53 -0.67 16.93
N ALA A 170 -17.32 -0.39 17.43
CA ALA A 170 -17.04 0.83 18.21
C ALA A 170 -17.05 2.09 17.34
N ARG A 171 -16.90 1.96 16.02
CA ARG A 171 -17.01 3.05 15.04
C ARG A 171 -18.41 3.17 14.44
N ARG A 172 -19.34 2.28 14.78
CA ARG A 172 -20.70 2.24 14.22
C ARG A 172 -21.53 3.49 14.57
N ALA A 173 -21.20 4.17 15.68
CA ALA A 173 -21.76 5.47 16.07
C ALA A 173 -21.19 6.66 15.28
N SER A 174 -20.07 6.45 14.58
CA SER A 174 -19.53 7.39 13.60
C SER A 174 -20.12 7.03 12.24
N SER A 175 -21.05 7.85 11.76
CA SER A 175 -21.73 7.53 10.50
C SER A 175 -20.74 7.48 9.33
N ILE A 176 -21.27 7.14 8.15
CA ILE A 176 -20.63 7.30 6.84
C ILE A 176 -19.90 8.65 6.65
N HIS A 177 -20.21 9.70 7.43
CA HIS A 177 -19.44 10.95 7.49
C HIS A 177 -17.96 10.75 7.81
N THR A 178 -17.60 9.87 8.75
CA THR A 178 -16.20 9.68 9.15
C THR A 178 -15.37 9.08 8.01
N GLY A 179 -15.97 8.21 7.19
CA GLY A 179 -15.34 7.70 5.97
C GLY A 179 -14.94 8.82 5.00
N VAL A 180 -15.72 9.90 4.94
CA VAL A 180 -15.42 11.09 4.12
C VAL A 180 -14.46 12.05 4.83
N GLN A 181 -14.55 12.19 6.16
CA GLN A 181 -13.65 13.05 6.94
C GLN A 181 -12.17 12.62 6.85
N LEU A 182 -11.90 11.33 6.63
CA LEU A 182 -10.55 10.80 6.37
C LEU A 182 -9.86 11.50 5.19
N HIS A 183 -10.62 12.06 4.24
CA HIS A 183 -10.08 12.86 3.15
C HIS A 183 -9.23 14.01 3.66
N HIS A 184 -9.73 14.72 4.67
CA HIS A 184 -9.07 15.89 5.22
C HIS A 184 -7.98 15.55 6.22
N THR A 185 -8.12 14.48 7.01
CA THR A 185 -7.18 14.17 8.08
C THR A 185 -6.01 13.29 7.63
N ARG A 186 -6.19 12.54 6.52
CA ARG A 186 -5.21 11.59 6.00
C ARG A 186 -4.89 11.79 4.53
N PHE A 187 -5.88 11.68 3.65
CA PHE A 187 -5.61 11.52 2.21
C PHE A 187 -5.16 12.80 1.50
N ARG A 188 -5.49 13.98 2.02
CA ARG A 188 -5.03 15.27 1.47
C ARG A 188 -3.51 15.37 1.32
N PHE A 189 -2.76 14.63 2.14
CA PHE A 189 -1.30 14.67 2.15
C PHE A 189 -0.69 13.74 1.09
N TYR A 190 -1.43 12.75 0.61
CA TYR A 190 -0.87 11.66 -0.21
C TYR A 190 -0.28 12.16 -1.53
N VAL A 191 -0.94 13.12 -2.20
CA VAL A 191 -0.42 13.72 -3.45
C VAL A 191 0.94 14.37 -3.23
N GLY A 192 1.14 15.09 -2.12
CA GLY A 192 2.42 15.71 -1.77
C GLY A 192 3.50 14.68 -1.43
N MET A 193 3.10 13.55 -0.85
CA MET A 193 3.99 12.48 -0.39
C MET A 193 4.34 11.45 -1.46
N MET A 194 3.81 11.55 -2.69
CA MET A 194 4.23 10.65 -3.78
C MET A 194 5.71 10.85 -4.11
N LYS A 195 6.42 9.77 -4.41
CA LYS A 195 7.87 9.76 -4.70
C LYS A 195 8.12 9.80 -6.20
N THR A 196 7.34 9.03 -6.95
CA THR A 196 7.40 8.94 -8.41
C THR A 196 6.63 10.10 -9.05
N ARG A 197 7.01 10.48 -10.28
CA ARG A 197 6.29 11.51 -11.03
C ARG A 197 4.94 10.97 -11.49
N ALA A 198 4.92 9.76 -12.01
CA ALA A 198 3.70 9.06 -12.42
C ALA A 198 2.71 8.91 -11.24
N GLY A 199 3.21 8.52 -10.06
CA GLY A 199 2.41 8.39 -8.85
C GLY A 199 1.78 9.72 -8.45
N ARG A 200 2.53 10.81 -8.51
CA ARG A 200 2.01 12.16 -8.21
C ARG A 200 0.90 12.58 -9.19
N GLU A 201 1.08 12.34 -10.48
CA GLU A 201 0.09 12.68 -11.52
C GLU A 201 -1.20 11.85 -11.35
N MET A 202 -1.09 10.53 -11.16
CA MET A 202 -2.23 9.64 -10.91
C MET A 202 -2.97 9.99 -9.61
N ALA A 203 -2.22 10.30 -8.55
CA ALA A 203 -2.77 10.72 -7.26
C ALA A 203 -3.57 12.02 -7.39
N GLY A 204 -3.09 12.98 -8.19
CA GLY A 204 -3.77 14.24 -8.43
C GLY A 204 -5.18 14.04 -9.02
N GLY A 205 -5.30 13.17 -10.03
CA GLY A 205 -6.59 12.82 -10.62
C GLY A 205 -7.55 12.14 -9.64
N LYS A 206 -7.05 11.13 -8.90
CA LYS A 206 -7.85 10.42 -7.89
C LYS A 206 -8.27 11.33 -6.72
N TRP A 207 -7.40 12.23 -6.29
CA TRP A 207 -7.70 13.21 -5.25
C TRP A 207 -8.74 14.24 -5.71
N ALA A 208 -8.66 14.69 -6.96
CA ALA A 208 -9.68 15.58 -7.53
C ALA A 208 -11.07 14.94 -7.49
N TRP A 209 -11.17 13.64 -7.80
CA TRP A 209 -12.41 12.88 -7.66
C TRP A 209 -12.91 12.86 -6.20
N MET A 210 -12.06 12.53 -5.23
CA MET A 210 -12.46 12.49 -3.80
C MET A 210 -12.91 13.85 -3.27
N ARG A 211 -12.30 14.94 -3.75
CA ARG A 211 -12.73 16.31 -3.44
C ARG A 211 -14.08 16.66 -4.05
N ASN A 212 -14.42 16.11 -5.21
CA ASN A 212 -15.75 16.28 -5.80
C ASN A 212 -16.78 15.50 -4.99
N PHE A 213 -16.50 14.23 -4.73
CA PHE A 213 -17.34 13.37 -3.90
C PHE A 213 -17.63 14.00 -2.53
N ALA A 214 -16.61 14.51 -1.83
CA ALA A 214 -16.80 15.17 -0.52
C ALA A 214 -17.69 16.43 -0.59
N ARG A 215 -17.69 17.16 -1.71
CA ARG A 215 -18.56 18.34 -1.91
C ARG A 215 -20.01 17.91 -2.14
N GLU A 216 -20.23 16.91 -2.98
CA GLU A 216 -21.56 16.33 -3.21
C GLU A 216 -22.12 15.74 -1.92
N TRP A 217 -21.30 14.98 -1.20
CA TRP A 217 -21.62 14.44 0.12
C TRP A 217 -22.09 15.51 1.10
N ALA A 218 -21.32 16.60 1.23
CA ALA A 218 -21.64 17.67 2.17
C ALA A 218 -23.01 18.30 1.86
N ARG A 219 -23.34 18.47 0.57
CA ARG A 219 -24.65 18.97 0.15
C ARG A 219 -25.77 17.98 0.44
N ASP A 220 -25.56 16.72 0.10
CA ASP A 220 -26.60 15.68 0.18
C ASP A 220 -26.88 15.25 1.63
N THR A 221 -25.97 15.55 2.55
CA THR A 221 -26.10 15.28 3.99
C THR A 221 -26.31 16.52 4.85
N ASP A 222 -26.43 17.70 4.23
CA ASP A 222 -26.82 18.92 4.93
C ASP A 222 -28.31 18.88 5.25
N VAL A 223 -28.62 18.62 6.52
CA VAL A 223 -29.98 18.59 7.04
C VAL A 223 -30.39 19.89 7.71
N GLY A 224 -29.51 20.90 7.80
CA GLY A 224 -29.75 22.12 8.60
C GLY A 224 -30.91 22.99 8.11
N ALA A 225 -31.40 22.75 6.88
CA ALA A 225 -32.61 23.37 6.35
C ALA A 225 -33.90 22.65 6.75
N VAL A 226 -33.83 21.44 7.31
CA VAL A 226 -34.97 20.55 7.61
C VAL A 226 -35.03 20.14 9.08
N LEU A 227 -33.88 19.99 9.74
CA LEU A 227 -33.71 19.61 11.16
C LEU A 227 -32.81 20.63 11.87
#